data_AF-A0A4Z1CTE1-F1
#
_entry.id   AF-A0A4Z1CTE1-F1
#
_cell.length_a   1.000
_cell.length_b   1.000
_cell.length_c   1.000
_cell.angle_alpha   90.00
_cell.angle_beta   90.00
_cell.angle_gamma   90.00
#
_symmetry.space_group_name_H-M   'P 1'
#
loop_
_entity.id
_entity.type
_entity.pdbx_description
1 polymer ?
#
loop_
_entity_poly.entity_id
_entity_poly.type
_entity_poly.pdbx_seq_one_letter_code
_entity_poly.pdbx_strand_id
1 'polypeptide(L)'
;MRALIEAIRTVRARRRAASGGMRSYTVVLDWATEEYAHYAAETIQVRAASPLQAEMAALLQAAEANAHHVDQFERATSGRELIIVAGQLLKHIATFSGTHYAIQSDKF
;
A
#
# COMPACT_ATOMS: atom_id res chain seq x y z
N MET A 1 25.97 -30.05 -10.77
CA MET A 1 24.50 -30.20 -10.98
C MET A 1 23.65 -30.19 -9.72
N ARG A 2 24.11 -30.66 -8.54
CA ARG A 2 23.30 -30.69 -7.30
C ARG A 2 22.98 -29.30 -6.71
N ALA A 3 23.94 -28.36 -6.73
CA ALA A 3 23.77 -27.01 -6.19
C ALA A 3 22.69 -26.19 -6.92
N LEU A 4 22.48 -26.44 -8.21
CA LEU A 4 21.51 -25.71 -9.03
C LEU A 4 20.07 -26.17 -8.73
N ILE A 5 19.89 -27.44 -8.38
CA ILE A 5 18.60 -28.02 -7.96
C ILE A 5 18.21 -27.51 -6.56
N GLU A 6 19.18 -27.37 -5.66
CA GLU A 6 18.96 -26.78 -4.33
C GLU A 6 18.60 -25.30 -4.42
N ALA A 7 19.27 -24.53 -5.30
CA ALA A 7 18.93 -23.13 -5.55
C ALA A 7 17.50 -22.96 -6.13
N ILE A 8 17.09 -23.83 -7.05
CA ILE A 8 15.72 -23.80 -7.60
C ILE A 8 14.68 -24.16 -6.52
N ARG A 9 15.00 -25.09 -5.62
CA ARG A 9 14.11 -25.46 -4.49
C ARG A 9 13.99 -24.33 -3.48
N THR A 10 15.07 -23.63 -3.14
CA THR A 10 15.02 -22.48 -2.22
C THR A 10 14.28 -21.29 -2.84
N VAL A 11 14.42 -21.05 -4.15
CA VAL A 11 13.65 -20.02 -4.87
C VAL A 11 12.15 -20.39 -4.93
N ARG A 12 11.79 -21.66 -5.17
CA ARG A 12 10.40 -22.13 -5.12
C ARG A 12 9.81 -22.08 -3.71
N ALA A 13 10.60 -22.39 -2.69
CA ALA A 13 10.19 -22.27 -1.28
C ALA A 13 10.00 -20.80 -0.89
N ARG A 14 10.88 -19.89 -1.33
CA ARG A 14 10.68 -18.43 -1.19
C ARG A 14 9.45 -17.93 -1.95
N ARG A 15 9.16 -18.45 -3.15
CA ARG A 15 7.92 -18.13 -3.88
C ARG A 15 6.65 -18.65 -3.18
N ARG A 16 6.69 -19.83 -2.56
CA ARG A 16 5.59 -20.36 -1.73
C ARG A 16 5.46 -19.65 -0.37
N ALA A 17 6.54 -19.10 0.17
CA ALA A 17 6.49 -18.20 1.32
C ALA A 17 5.98 -16.79 0.93
N ALA A 18 6.27 -16.36 -0.31
CA ALA A 18 5.72 -15.14 -0.90
C ALA A 18 4.26 -15.27 -1.35
N SER A 19 3.73 -16.50 -1.46
CA SER A 19 2.29 -16.77 -1.49
C SER A 19 1.71 -16.85 -0.06
N GLY A 20 2.20 -16.00 0.85
CA GLY A 20 1.37 -15.59 1.97
C GLY A 20 0.14 -14.93 1.38
N GLY A 21 -1.02 -15.60 1.42
CA GLY A 21 -2.24 -15.14 0.78
C GLY A 21 -2.50 -13.66 1.08
N MET A 22 -3.09 -12.93 0.11
CA MET A 22 -3.39 -11.51 0.25
C MET A 22 -4.03 -11.20 1.61
N ARG A 23 -3.35 -10.37 2.40
CA ARG A 23 -3.82 -9.94 3.72
C ARG A 23 -4.43 -8.56 3.60
N SER A 24 -5.34 -8.24 4.53
CA SER A 24 -5.81 -6.87 4.65
C SER A 24 -4.81 -6.06 5.44
N TYR A 25 -4.54 -4.86 4.96
CA TYR A 25 -3.72 -3.89 5.65
C TYR A 25 -4.51 -2.59 5.74
N THR A 26 -4.44 -1.96 6.90
CA THR A 26 -4.81 -0.56 7.07
C THR A 26 -3.53 0.25 7.10
N VAL A 27 -3.39 1.17 6.16
CA VAL A 27 -2.24 2.07 6.05
C VAL A 27 -2.72 3.46 6.42
N VAL A 28 -1.99 4.11 7.32
CA VAL A 28 -2.23 5.49 7.72
C VAL A 28 -1.13 6.36 7.12
N LEU A 29 -1.53 7.33 6.31
CA LEU A 29 -0.68 8.31 5.66
C LEU A 29 -1.07 9.70 6.16
N ASP A 30 -0.08 10.55 6.41
CA ASP A 30 -0.30 11.93 6.86
C ASP A 30 0.37 12.91 5.90
N TRP A 31 -0.10 14.14 5.84
CA TRP A 31 0.44 15.13 4.92
C TRP A 31 1.78 15.67 5.44
N ALA A 32 2.82 15.53 4.62
CA ALA A 32 4.19 15.89 4.99
C ALA A 32 4.48 17.39 4.87
N THR A 33 3.75 18.09 4.00
CA THR A 33 3.98 19.51 3.69
C THR A 33 2.95 20.38 4.42
N GLU A 34 3.41 21.54 4.92
CA GLU A 34 2.54 22.51 5.60
C GLU A 34 1.42 23.03 4.70
N GLU A 35 1.66 23.10 3.39
CA GLU A 35 0.66 23.46 2.37
C GLU A 35 -0.61 22.58 2.48
N TYR A 36 -0.44 21.31 2.85
CA TYR A 36 -1.51 20.32 2.94
C TYR A 36 -1.85 19.90 4.37
N ALA A 37 -1.30 20.59 5.38
CA ALA A 37 -1.54 20.27 6.79
C ALA A 37 -2.99 20.49 7.26
N HIS A 38 -3.82 21.15 6.44
CA HIS A 38 -5.25 21.33 6.70
C HIS A 38 -6.10 20.12 6.29
N TYR A 39 -5.55 19.19 5.50
CA TYR A 39 -6.21 17.93 5.19
C TYR A 39 -6.08 16.94 6.35
N ALA A 40 -7.09 16.10 6.52
CA ALA A 40 -7.03 15.01 7.48
C ALA A 40 -6.06 13.92 6.99
N ALA A 41 -5.53 13.14 7.94
CA ALA A 41 -4.74 11.96 7.62
C ALA A 41 -5.57 10.93 6.83
N GLU A 42 -4.95 10.31 5.85
CA GLU A 42 -5.55 9.32 4.97
C GLU A 42 -5.43 7.92 5.60
N THR A 43 -6.57 7.27 5.83
CA THR A 43 -6.63 5.90 6.34
C THR A 43 -7.19 4.98 5.28
N ILE A 44 -6.32 4.17 4.68
CA ILE A 44 -6.65 3.39 3.48
C ILE A 44 -6.54 1.90 3.78
N GLN A 45 -7.58 1.16 3.41
CA GLN A 45 -7.59 -0.31 3.51
C GLN A 45 -7.26 -0.93 2.16
N VAL A 46 -6.22 -1.77 2.13
CA VAL A 46 -5.75 -2.44 0.90
C VAL A 46 -5.48 -3.92 1.13
N ARG A 47 -5.59 -4.71 0.06
CA ARG A 47 -5.21 -6.11 0.03
C ARG A 47 -3.84 -6.27 -0.64
N ALA A 48 -2.87 -6.81 0.08
CA ALA A 48 -1.51 -6.97 -0.42
C ALA A 48 -0.85 -8.26 0.06
N ALA A 49 0.21 -8.71 -0.62
CA ALA A 49 0.99 -9.86 -0.17
C ALA A 49 1.98 -9.49 0.94
N SER A 50 2.34 -8.21 1.06
CA SER A 50 3.27 -7.70 2.08
C SER A 50 2.89 -6.29 2.55
N PRO A 51 3.39 -5.84 3.72
CA PRO A 51 3.18 -4.48 4.21
C PRO A 51 3.71 -3.40 3.25
N LEU A 52 4.86 -3.64 2.62
CA LEU A 52 5.43 -2.69 1.64
C LEU A 52 4.53 -2.54 0.41
N GLN A 53 3.99 -3.65 -0.10
CA GLN A 53 3.02 -3.59 -1.20
C GLN A 53 1.74 -2.87 -0.80
N ALA A 54 1.30 -3.02 0.47
CA ALA A 54 0.16 -2.28 0.99
C ALA A 54 0.43 -0.78 1.04
N GLU A 55 1.59 -0.37 1.54
CA GLU A 55 1.99 1.04 1.59
C GLU A 55 2.02 1.67 0.19
N MET A 56 2.65 1.00 -0.79
CA MET A 56 2.69 1.50 -2.17
C MET A 56 1.29 1.59 -2.80
N ALA A 57 0.42 0.61 -2.54
CA ALA A 57 -0.96 0.64 -3.02
C ALA A 57 -1.77 1.76 -2.37
N ALA A 58 -1.58 1.99 -1.06
CA ALA A 58 -2.22 3.07 -0.33
C ALA A 58 -1.76 4.45 -0.81
N LEU A 59 -0.46 4.64 -1.05
CA LEU A 59 0.08 5.88 -1.62
C LEU A 59 -0.54 6.20 -2.99
N LEU A 60 -0.64 5.19 -3.85
CA LEU A 60 -1.26 5.36 -5.17
C LEU A 60 -2.75 5.72 -5.03
N GLN A 61 -3.49 4.99 -4.20
CA GLN A 61 -4.91 5.25 -3.96
C GLN A 61 -5.17 6.63 -3.34
N ALA A 62 -4.31 7.07 -2.41
CA ALA A 62 -4.37 8.42 -1.82
C ALA A 62 -4.14 9.50 -2.88
N ALA A 63 -3.14 9.31 -3.74
CA ALA A 63 -2.81 10.27 -4.79
C ALA A 63 -3.92 10.36 -5.84
N GLU A 64 -4.51 9.23 -6.25
CA GLU A 64 -5.65 9.19 -7.17
C GLU A 64 -6.89 9.86 -6.57
N ALA A 65 -7.19 9.61 -5.29
CA ALA A 65 -8.33 10.22 -4.61
C ALA A 65 -8.19 11.74 -4.45
N ASN A 66 -6.96 12.23 -4.31
CA ASN A 66 -6.67 13.65 -4.12
C ASN A 66 -6.22 14.36 -5.41
N ALA A 67 -6.26 13.70 -6.57
CA ALA A 67 -5.79 14.25 -7.83
C ALA A 67 -6.49 15.57 -8.23
N HIS A 68 -7.75 15.76 -7.84
CA HIS A 68 -8.49 16.99 -8.12
C HIS A 68 -8.24 18.14 -7.13
N HIS A 69 -7.53 17.88 -6.05
CA HIS A 69 -7.30 18.83 -4.96
C HIS A 69 -5.82 19.20 -4.80
N VAL A 70 -4.93 18.37 -5.36
CA VAL A 70 -3.49 18.50 -5.25
C VAL A 70 -2.89 18.47 -6.66
N ASP A 71 -2.53 19.65 -7.16
CA ASP A 71 -1.97 19.86 -8.50
C ASP A 71 -0.83 18.91 -8.86
N GLN A 72 0.03 18.57 -7.89
CA GLN A 72 1.19 17.69 -8.13
C GLN A 72 0.75 16.25 -8.45
N PHE A 73 -0.39 15.80 -7.93
CA PHE A 73 -0.97 14.50 -8.28
C PHE A 73 -1.64 14.54 -9.65
N GLU A 74 -2.35 15.62 -9.99
CA GLU A 74 -2.98 15.76 -11.32
C GLU A 74 -1.95 15.76 -12.46
N ARG A 75 -0.80 16.40 -12.23
CA ARG A 75 0.29 16.50 -13.22
C ARG A 75 1.04 15.19 -13.43
N ALA A 76 0.90 14.22 -12.52
CA ALA A 76 1.58 12.94 -12.63
C ALA A 76 0.90 12.08 -13.70
N THR A 77 1.68 11.68 -14.72
CA THR A 77 1.15 11.02 -15.93
C THR A 77 1.17 9.49 -15.86
N SER A 78 1.83 8.91 -14.86
CA SER A 78 1.97 7.47 -14.70
C SER A 78 1.88 7.04 -13.24
N GLY A 79 1.45 5.79 -13.00
CA GLY A 79 1.36 5.24 -11.64
C GLY A 79 2.70 5.25 -10.87
N ARG A 80 3.84 5.14 -11.56
CA ARG A 80 5.16 5.26 -10.92
C ARG A 80 5.43 6.69 -10.46
N GLU A 81 5.11 7.67 -11.30
CA GLU A 81 5.28 9.08 -10.98
C GLU A 81 4.37 9.48 -9.83
N LEU A 82 3.11 9.05 -9.85
CA LEU A 82 2.15 9.22 -8.75
C LEU A 82 2.70 8.69 -7.42
N ILE A 83 3.25 7.48 -7.40
CA ILE A 83 3.83 6.92 -6.16
C ILE A 83 5.02 7.73 -5.65
N ILE A 84 5.86 8.26 -6.54
CA ILE A 84 7.01 9.09 -6.15
C ILE A 84 6.52 10.41 -5.54
N VAL A 85 5.59 11.09 -6.21
CA VAL A 85 5.02 12.35 -5.71
C VAL A 85 4.25 12.11 -4.41
N ALA A 86 3.47 11.03 -4.33
CA ALA A 86 2.79 10.62 -3.11
C ALA A 86 3.77 10.40 -1.97
N GLY A 87 4.88 9.70 -2.20
CA GLY A 87 5.92 9.48 -1.17
C GLY A 87 6.65 10.76 -0.73
N GLN A 88 6.52 11.86 -1.48
CA GLN A 88 7.05 13.18 -1.09
C GLN A 88 6.04 13.99 -0.29
N LEU A 89 4.76 13.93 -0.67
CA LEU A 89 3.70 14.74 -0.08
C LEU A 89 2.99 14.05 1.09
N LEU A 90 3.02 12.72 1.12
CA LEU A 90 2.42 11.88 2.15
C LEU A 90 3.51 11.11 2.89
N LYS A 91 3.48 11.24 4.21
CA LYS A 91 4.32 10.52 5.15
C LYS A 91 3.58 9.27 5.62
N HIS A 92 4.22 8.12 5.47
CA HIS A 92 3.76 6.89 6.12
C HIS A 92 3.88 7.01 7.65
N ILE A 93 2.77 6.78 8.36
CA ILE A 93 2.73 6.81 9.83
C ILE A 93 2.71 5.40 10.40
N ALA A 94 1.82 4.55 9.88
CA ALA A 94 1.64 3.20 10.40
C ALA A 94 1.01 2.26 9.35
N THR A 95 1.36 0.98 9.45
CA THR A 95 0.68 -0.11 8.73
C THR A 95 0.23 -1.17 9.73
N PHE A 96 -1.08 -1.42 9.77
CA PHE A 96 -1.68 -2.45 10.61
C PHE A 96 -2.10 -3.62 9.73
N SER A 97 -1.67 -4.83 10.06
CA SER A 97 -2.19 -6.04 9.42
C SER A 97 -3.49 -6.46 10.08
N GLY A 98 -4.59 -6.50 9.33
CA GLY A 98 -5.88 -7.01 9.78
C GLY A 98 -6.25 -8.32 9.09
N THR A 99 -6.82 -9.26 9.84
CA THR A 99 -7.72 -10.25 9.25
C THR A 99 -9.05 -9.57 9.03
N HIS A 100 -9.52 -9.44 7.77
CA HIS A 100 -10.93 -9.13 7.53
C HIS A 100 -11.74 -10.26 8.16
N TYR A 101 -12.27 -10.03 9.37
CA TYR A 101 -13.56 -10.60 9.68
C TYR A 101 -14.53 -9.74 8.89
N ALA A 102 -15.11 -10.33 7.84
CA ALA A 102 -16.37 -9.81 7.35
C ALA A 102 -17.29 -9.83 8.58
N ILE A 103 -17.58 -8.67 9.15
CA ILE A 103 -18.69 -8.57 10.09
C ILE A 103 -19.91 -8.81 9.20
N GLN A 104 -20.31 -10.07 9.06
CA GLN A 104 -21.66 -10.40 8.65
C GLN A 104 -22.54 -9.78 9.72
N SER A 105 -23.06 -8.59 9.42
CA SER A 105 -24.18 -7.99 10.13
C SER A 105 -25.42 -8.84 9.83
N ASP A 106 -25.42 -10.08 10.33
CA ASP A 106 -26.65 -10.79 10.58
C ASP A 106 -27.21 -10.24 11.89
N LYS A 107 -28.40 -9.64 11.79
CA LYS A 107 -29.27 -9.12 12.86
C LYS A 107 -29.07 -7.65 13.22
N PHE A 108 -29.89 -6.80 12.61
CA PHE A 108 -30.95 -6.06 13.33
C PHE A 108 -32.21 -6.01 12.46
#